data_AF-A0A9E1L4U6-F1
#
_entry.id   AF-A0A9E1L4U6-F1
#
_cell.length_a   1.000
_cell.length_b   1.000
_cell.length_c   1.000
_cell.angle_alpha   90.00
_cell.angle_beta   90.00
_cell.angle_gamma   90.00
#
_symmetry.space_group_name_H-M   'P 1'
#
loop_
_entity.id
_entity.type
_entity.pdbx_description
1 polymer ?
#
loop_
_entity_poly.entity_id
_entity_poly.type
_entity_poly.pdbx_seq_one_letter_code
_entity_poly.pdbx_strand_id
1 'polypeptide(L)'
;MATATIIDGVSLASTVKEDLSRRVEAIDGRVSLDAVLVGEDQGAKLYAKNQAKACAKVGIEYTLHQLPASASHAQVEELIVSLNEDPAVTAIMVQMPLPDEVRTDVIQSLIAPHKDVEGVNPANIGNIVFGRRSLVPCTALAVMEMIESTGIDLKGARAVCVGASTIVGKPVAVLLMQAEATVISTNVYTKDHDELTLGADILVSAAGVPNLIRTEMVKEGAIVIDVG
;
A
#
# COMPACT_ATOMS: atom_id res chain seq x y z
N MET A 1 -25.16 -23.74 6.50
CA MET A 1 -24.38 -22.50 6.60
C MET A 1 -23.74 -22.26 5.25
N ALA A 2 -23.92 -21.10 4.65
CA ALA A 2 -23.21 -20.76 3.42
C ALA A 2 -21.74 -20.53 3.76
N THR A 3 -20.83 -21.15 3.02
CA THR A 3 -19.39 -20.90 3.14
C THR A 3 -19.06 -19.55 2.51
N ALA A 4 -18.14 -18.79 3.10
CA ALA A 4 -17.69 -17.54 2.52
C ALA A 4 -17.10 -17.76 1.11
N THR A 5 -17.29 -16.79 0.22
CA THR A 5 -16.60 -16.76 -1.07
C THR A 5 -15.20 -16.22 -0.85
N ILE A 6 -14.19 -16.91 -1.36
CA ILE A 6 -12.78 -16.50 -1.22
C ILE A 6 -12.50 -15.35 -2.19
N ILE A 7 -11.95 -14.26 -1.67
CA ILE A 7 -11.36 -13.20 -2.49
C ILE A 7 -9.96 -13.67 -2.89
N ASP A 8 -9.83 -14.15 -4.13
CA ASP A 8 -8.57 -14.69 -4.64
C ASP A 8 -7.63 -13.58 -5.11
N GLY A 9 -6.79 -13.10 -4.19
CA GLY A 9 -5.78 -12.09 -4.47
C GLY A 9 -4.74 -12.50 -5.52
N VAL A 10 -4.50 -13.80 -5.74
CA VAL A 10 -3.56 -14.27 -6.76
C VAL A 10 -4.16 -14.08 -8.15
N SER A 11 -5.42 -14.47 -8.32
CA SER A 11 -6.17 -14.28 -9.57
C SER A 11 -6.34 -12.78 -9.89
N LEU A 12 -6.70 -11.97 -8.89
CA LEU A 12 -6.81 -10.51 -9.04
C LEU A 12 -5.47 -9.89 -9.47
N ALA A 13 -4.37 -10.26 -8.81
CA ALA A 13 -3.05 -9.76 -9.18
C ALA A 13 -2.61 -10.18 -10.59
N SER A 14 -3.05 -11.34 -11.10
CA SER A 14 -2.80 -11.74 -12.50
C SER A 14 -3.53 -10.81 -13.46
N THR A 15 -4.82 -10.57 -13.20
CA THR A 15 -5.67 -9.68 -14.02
C THR A 15 -5.08 -8.27 -14.08
N VAL A 16 -4.65 -7.73 -12.93
CA VAL A 16 -4.00 -6.42 -12.85
C VAL A 16 -2.71 -6.39 -13.67
N LYS A 17 -1.87 -7.43 -13.59
CA LYS A 17 -0.61 -7.49 -14.35
C LYS A 17 -0.83 -7.57 -15.85
N GLU A 18 -1.84 -8.33 -16.30
CA GLU A 18 -2.19 -8.42 -17.73
C GLU A 18 -2.67 -7.07 -18.29
N ASP A 19 -3.44 -6.30 -17.51
CA ASP A 19 -3.80 -4.94 -17.88
C ASP A 19 -2.60 -4.00 -17.88
N LEU A 20 -1.74 -4.09 -16.87
CA LEU A 20 -0.52 -3.29 -16.78
C LEU A 20 0.41 -3.53 -17.97
N SER A 21 0.65 -4.78 -18.37
CA SER A 21 1.48 -5.10 -19.56
C SER A 21 0.95 -4.39 -20.81
N ARG A 22 -0.37 -4.49 -21.08
CA ARG A 22 -0.99 -3.83 -22.23
C ARG A 22 -0.84 -2.31 -22.17
N ARG A 23 -0.96 -1.73 -20.98
CA ARG A 23 -0.82 -0.27 -20.78
C ARG A 23 0.61 0.20 -20.96
N VAL A 24 1.59 -0.56 -20.45
CA VAL A 24 3.02 -0.24 -20.61
C VAL A 24 3.41 -0.33 -22.08
N GLU A 25 2.97 -1.36 -22.80
CA GLU A 25 3.21 -1.49 -24.25
C GLU A 25 2.63 -0.34 -25.09
N ALA A 26 1.56 0.29 -24.61
CA ALA A 26 0.90 1.41 -25.31
C ALA A 26 1.53 2.78 -25.02
N ILE A 27 2.46 2.88 -24.07
CA ILE A 27 3.13 4.15 -23.73
C ILE A 27 4.27 4.40 -24.71
N ASP A 28 4.23 5.55 -25.38
CA ASP A 28 5.36 6.06 -26.16
C ASP A 28 6.38 6.68 -25.21
N GLY A 29 7.24 5.84 -24.61
CA GLY A 29 8.23 6.28 -23.64
C GLY A 29 8.72 5.16 -22.72
N ARG A 30 9.67 5.51 -21.86
CA ARG A 30 10.24 4.62 -20.85
C ARG A 30 9.43 4.71 -19.56
N VAL A 31 9.08 3.55 -19.00
CA VAL A 31 8.51 3.44 -17.65
C VAL A 31 9.55 2.76 -16.77
N SER A 32 10.04 3.46 -15.75
CA SER A 32 11.04 2.92 -14.81
C SER A 32 10.56 2.90 -13.36
N LEU A 33 11.04 1.91 -12.62
CA LEU A 33 10.99 1.88 -11.16
C LEU A 33 12.41 1.83 -10.62
N ASP A 34 12.81 2.90 -9.94
CA ASP A 34 14.10 3.05 -9.30
C ASP A 34 13.96 2.78 -7.80
N ALA A 35 14.43 1.61 -7.38
CA ALA A 35 14.40 1.16 -6.00
C ALA A 35 15.70 1.53 -5.29
N VAL A 36 15.62 2.04 -4.07
CA VAL A 36 16.76 2.30 -3.20
C VAL A 36 16.76 1.27 -2.06
N LEU A 37 17.89 0.60 -1.88
CA LEU A 37 18.13 -0.33 -0.79
C LEU A 37 19.36 0.12 -0.01
N VAL A 38 19.22 0.29 1.31
CA VAL A 38 20.31 0.70 2.19
C VAL A 38 20.61 -0.43 3.16
N GLY A 39 21.81 -1.00 3.06
CA GLY A 39 22.27 -2.09 3.93
C GLY A 39 22.09 -3.49 3.36
N GLU A 40 22.01 -4.46 4.28
CA GLU A 40 22.23 -5.88 3.97
C GLU A 40 21.04 -6.78 4.36
N ASP A 41 19.88 -6.19 4.63
CA ASP A 41 18.69 -6.95 5.02
C ASP A 41 18.30 -7.95 3.93
N GLN A 42 18.24 -9.23 4.31
CA GLN A 42 18.01 -10.32 3.36
C GLN A 42 16.57 -10.33 2.84
N GLY A 43 15.61 -9.89 3.65
CA GLY A 43 14.20 -9.76 3.28
C GLY A 43 14.03 -8.70 2.18
N ALA A 44 14.58 -7.51 2.40
CA ALA A 44 14.61 -6.41 1.45
C ALA A 44 15.29 -6.81 0.13
N LYS A 45 16.43 -7.52 0.18
CA LYS A 45 17.12 -8.02 -1.03
C LYS A 45 16.28 -9.02 -1.81
N LEU A 46 15.62 -9.96 -1.12
CA LEU A 46 14.72 -10.91 -1.76
C LEU A 46 13.51 -10.21 -2.38
N TYR A 47 12.95 -9.23 -1.67
CA TYR A 47 11.82 -8.44 -2.14
C TYR A 47 12.18 -7.64 -3.40
N ALA A 48 13.29 -6.89 -3.37
CA ALA A 48 13.83 -6.16 -4.52
C ALA A 48 14.04 -7.08 -5.75
N LYS A 49 14.59 -8.28 -5.54
CA LYS A 49 14.75 -9.28 -6.61
C LYS A 49 13.41 -9.74 -7.20
N ASN A 50 12.39 -9.92 -6.36
CA ASN A 50 11.06 -10.31 -6.83
C ASN A 50 10.37 -9.17 -7.58
N GLN A 51 10.56 -7.93 -7.14
CA GLN A 51 10.06 -6.75 -7.85
C GLN A 51 10.72 -6.57 -9.20
N ALA A 52 12.04 -6.76 -9.30
CA ALA A 52 12.75 -6.75 -10.59
C ALA A 52 12.13 -7.75 -11.58
N LYS A 53 11.84 -8.97 -11.12
CA LYS A 53 11.17 -9.99 -11.94
C LYS A 53 9.74 -9.60 -12.31
N ALA A 54 8.99 -8.97 -11.39
CA ALA A 54 7.63 -8.53 -11.66
C ALA A 54 7.61 -7.39 -12.70
N CYS A 55 8.49 -6.40 -12.57
CA CYS A 55 8.65 -5.30 -13.51
C CYS A 55 9.01 -5.82 -14.91
N ALA A 56 9.99 -6.71 -15.00
CA ALA A 56 10.41 -7.31 -16.27
C ALA A 56 9.26 -8.06 -16.99
N LYS A 57 8.35 -8.70 -16.24
CA LYS A 57 7.18 -9.40 -16.81
C LYS A 57 6.14 -8.46 -17.41
N VAL A 58 6.08 -7.21 -16.96
CA VAL A 58 5.10 -6.22 -17.41
C VAL A 58 5.74 -5.09 -18.24
N GLY A 59 7.00 -5.26 -18.66
CA GLY A 59 7.70 -4.29 -19.50
C GLY A 59 8.20 -3.03 -18.77
N ILE A 60 8.23 -3.03 -17.44
CA ILE A 60 8.76 -1.91 -16.64
C ILE A 60 10.26 -2.12 -16.41
N GLU A 61 11.04 -1.09 -16.67
CA GLU A 61 12.46 -1.10 -16.35
C GLU A 61 12.68 -0.95 -14.85
N TYR A 62 13.59 -1.75 -14.29
CA TYR A 62 13.86 -1.75 -12.86
C TYR A 62 15.35 -1.51 -12.58
N THR A 63 15.63 -0.51 -11.77
CA THR A 63 16.99 -0.19 -11.31
C THR A 63 17.04 -0.30 -9.80
N LEU A 64 18.04 -1.03 -9.28
CA LEU A 64 18.28 -1.13 -7.85
C LEU A 64 19.55 -0.36 -7.47
N HIS A 65 19.35 0.76 -6.78
CA HIS A 65 20.41 1.56 -6.18
C HIS A 65 20.72 1.03 -4.80
N GLN A 66 21.95 0.54 -4.59
CA GLN A 66 22.37 -0.05 -3.32
C GLN A 66 23.38 0.85 -2.61
N LEU A 67 23.07 1.21 -1.37
CA LEU A 67 23.98 1.90 -0.45
C LEU A 67 24.39 0.95 0.68
N PRO A 68 25.64 1.03 1.19
CA PRO A 68 26.07 0.20 2.31
C PRO A 68 25.28 0.55 3.60
N ALA A 69 25.27 -0.36 4.57
CA ALA A 69 24.61 -0.12 5.86
C ALA A 69 25.23 1.05 6.65
N SER A 70 26.47 1.42 6.33
CA SER A 70 27.19 2.56 6.89
C SER A 70 26.92 3.89 6.15
N ALA A 71 25.99 3.91 5.20
CA ALA A 71 25.63 5.13 4.49
C ALA A 71 25.00 6.13 5.46
N SER A 72 25.47 7.38 5.41
CA SER A 72 24.92 8.44 6.23
C SER A 72 23.55 8.87 5.72
N HIS A 73 22.76 9.51 6.58
CA HIS A 73 21.48 10.10 6.19
C HIS A 73 21.61 11.01 4.95
N ALA A 74 22.62 11.88 4.93
CA ALA A 74 22.87 12.80 3.82
C ALA A 74 23.17 12.08 2.49
N GLN A 75 23.84 10.93 2.52
CA GLN A 75 24.10 10.14 1.30
C GLN A 75 22.81 9.52 0.74
N VAL A 76 21.89 9.10 1.61
CA VAL A 76 20.57 8.61 1.19
C VAL A 76 19.73 9.76 0.63
N GLU A 77 19.74 10.93 1.28
CA GLU A 77 19.06 12.13 0.79
C GLU A 77 19.56 12.56 -0.59
N GLU A 78 20.88 12.64 -0.78
CA GLU A 78 21.50 13.03 -2.05
C GLU A 78 21.08 12.11 -3.19
N LEU A 79 21.04 10.79 -2.94
CA LEU A 79 20.53 9.82 -3.92
C LEU A 79 19.06 10.09 -4.28
N ILE A 80 18.19 10.27 -3.29
CA ILE A 80 16.76 10.55 -3.54
C ILE A 80 16.57 11.86 -4.32
N VAL A 81 17.32 12.91 -4.00
CA VAL A 81 17.29 14.17 -4.75
C VAL A 81 17.71 13.96 -6.20
N SER A 82 18.79 13.20 -6.42
CA SER A 82 19.25 12.90 -7.78
C SER A 82 18.21 12.16 -8.61
N LEU A 83 17.49 11.20 -8.02
CA LEU A 83 16.42 10.44 -8.68
C LEU A 83 15.17 11.30 -8.93
N ASN A 84 14.87 12.25 -8.04
CA ASN A 84 13.80 13.21 -8.25
C ASN A 84 14.08 14.12 -9.46
N GLU A 85 15.31 14.58 -9.61
CA GLU A 85 15.74 15.49 -10.66
C GLU A 85 15.92 14.81 -12.02
N ASP A 86 16.18 13.50 -12.05
CA ASP A 86 16.35 12.76 -13.31
C ASP A 86 15.00 12.59 -14.05
N PRO A 87 14.82 13.19 -15.24
CA PRO A 87 13.59 13.06 -16.02
C PRO A 87 13.38 11.65 -16.59
N ALA A 88 14.40 10.78 -16.61
CA ALA A 88 14.28 9.39 -17.03
C ALA A 88 13.70 8.49 -15.93
N VAL A 89 13.72 8.92 -14.67
CA VAL A 89 13.16 8.19 -13.53
C VAL A 89 11.67 8.48 -13.42
N THR A 90 10.83 7.46 -13.65
CA THR A 90 9.36 7.60 -13.55
C THR A 90 8.86 7.46 -12.12
N ALA A 91 9.41 6.49 -11.38
CA ALA A 91 8.97 6.14 -10.04
C ALA A 91 10.15 5.79 -9.13
N ILE A 92 10.03 6.13 -7.85
CA ILE A 92 11.01 5.89 -6.80
C ILE A 92 10.36 5.10 -5.68
N MET A 93 11.12 4.17 -5.10
CA MET A 93 10.73 3.36 -3.96
C MET A 93 11.92 3.19 -3.02
N VAL A 94 11.68 3.13 -1.71
CA VAL A 94 12.73 2.94 -0.72
C VAL A 94 12.44 1.67 0.09
N GLN A 95 13.34 0.70 -0.02
CA GLN A 95 13.22 -0.56 0.70
C GLN A 95 13.41 -0.36 2.21
N MET A 96 12.56 -1.04 2.98
CA MET A 96 12.60 -1.04 4.44
C MET A 96 13.16 -2.38 4.97
N PRO A 97 13.77 -2.40 6.16
CA PRO A 97 14.06 -1.25 7.02
C PRO A 97 15.26 -0.43 6.53
N LEU A 98 15.22 0.88 6.78
CA LEU A 98 16.41 1.73 6.69
C LEU A 98 17.26 1.59 7.98
N PRO A 99 18.58 1.86 7.93
CA PRO A 99 19.41 1.93 9.14
C PRO A 99 18.86 2.93 10.16
N ASP A 100 19.04 2.66 11.46
CA ASP A 100 18.48 3.47 12.56
C ASP A 100 18.89 4.96 12.51
N GLU A 101 20.08 5.25 11.98
CA GLU A 101 20.62 6.61 11.83
C GLU A 101 19.95 7.38 10.69
N VAL A 102 19.23 6.71 9.80
CA VAL A 102 18.54 7.30 8.65
C VAL A 102 17.08 7.56 9.01
N ARG A 103 16.72 8.84 9.05
CA ARG A 103 15.36 9.29 9.34
C ARG A 103 14.39 8.94 8.21
N THR A 104 13.67 7.84 8.37
CA THR A 104 12.72 7.31 7.37
C THR A 104 11.66 8.35 6.98
N ASP A 105 11.12 9.08 7.94
CA ASP A 105 10.10 10.11 7.74
C ASP A 105 10.59 11.24 6.81
N VAL A 106 11.86 11.62 6.96
CA VAL A 106 12.50 12.64 6.12
C VAL A 106 12.73 12.08 4.70
N ILE A 107 13.29 10.88 4.58
CA ILE A 107 13.54 10.24 3.29
C ILE A 107 12.25 10.06 2.48
N GLN A 108 11.18 9.54 3.10
CA GLN A 108 9.89 9.35 2.42
C GLN A 108 9.25 10.69 2.00
N SER A 109 9.38 11.74 2.83
CA SER A 109 8.87 13.08 2.49
C SER A 109 9.68 13.76 1.38
N LEU A 110 10.93 13.35 1.18
CA LEU A 110 11.83 13.88 0.16
C LEU A 110 11.53 13.32 -1.25
N ILE A 111 10.94 12.13 -1.35
CA ILE A 111 10.52 11.56 -2.64
C ILE A 111 9.46 12.48 -3.25
N ALA A 112 9.65 12.92 -4.50
CA ALA A 112 8.69 13.78 -5.17
C ALA A 112 7.31 13.08 -5.20
N PRO A 113 6.20 13.74 -4.80
CA PRO A 113 4.91 13.07 -4.65
C PRO A 113 4.41 12.35 -5.91
N HIS A 114 4.77 12.84 -7.10
CA HIS A 114 4.39 12.23 -8.37
C HIS A 114 5.27 11.03 -8.78
N LYS A 115 6.43 10.84 -8.14
CA LYS A 115 7.32 9.67 -8.31
C LYS A 115 7.19 8.65 -7.18
N ASP A 116 6.51 8.98 -6.09
CA ASP A 116 6.36 8.13 -4.90
C ASP A 116 5.35 6.99 -5.14
N VAL A 117 5.83 5.88 -5.74
CA VAL A 117 4.99 4.74 -6.13
C VAL A 117 4.33 4.04 -4.94
N GLU A 118 4.91 4.19 -3.75
CA GLU A 118 4.39 3.61 -2.51
C GLU A 118 3.38 4.53 -1.82
N GLY A 119 3.18 5.77 -2.30
CA GLY A 119 2.24 6.72 -1.71
C GLY A 119 2.54 7.07 -0.25
N VAL A 120 3.81 6.91 0.19
CA VAL A 120 4.23 7.13 1.58
C VAL A 120 4.54 8.59 1.90
N ASN A 121 4.70 9.44 0.88
CA ASN A 121 4.86 10.88 1.06
C ASN A 121 3.57 11.48 1.67
N PRO A 122 3.65 12.25 2.77
CA PRO A 122 2.47 12.88 3.39
C PRO A 122 1.61 13.73 2.43
N ALA A 123 2.21 14.31 1.38
CA ALA A 123 1.48 15.05 0.36
C ALA A 123 0.50 14.16 -0.43
N ASN A 124 0.85 12.89 -0.66
CA ASN A 124 0.00 11.94 -1.39
C ASN A 124 -1.28 11.62 -0.61
N ILE A 125 -1.18 11.27 0.67
CA ILE A 125 -2.37 11.05 1.50
C ILE A 125 -3.20 12.33 1.67
N GLY A 126 -2.55 13.50 1.78
CA GLY A 126 -3.24 14.78 1.80
C GLY A 126 -4.07 15.02 0.55
N ASN A 127 -3.51 14.76 -0.63
CA ASN A 127 -4.23 14.88 -1.91
C ASN A 127 -5.47 13.97 -1.97
N ILE A 128 -5.36 12.72 -1.50
CA ILE A 128 -6.48 11.77 -1.44
C ILE A 128 -7.61 12.34 -0.56
N VAL A 129 -7.29 12.87 0.63
CA VAL A 129 -8.27 13.50 1.52
C VAL A 129 -9.02 14.66 0.85
N PHE A 130 -8.34 15.45 0.03
CA PHE A 130 -8.95 16.54 -0.76
C PHE A 130 -9.68 16.05 -2.02
N GLY A 131 -9.84 14.75 -2.23
CA GLY A 131 -10.48 14.15 -3.40
C GLY A 131 -9.66 14.32 -4.68
N ARG A 132 -8.37 14.60 -4.59
CA ARG A 132 -7.46 14.72 -5.73
C ARG A 132 -6.90 13.36 -6.09
N ARG A 133 -6.64 13.14 -7.37
CA ARG A 133 -5.89 11.97 -7.83
C ARG A 133 -4.45 12.05 -7.34
N SER A 134 -3.98 11.02 -6.65
CA SER A 134 -2.60 10.89 -6.17
C SER A 134 -2.18 9.42 -6.17
N LEU A 135 -0.89 9.16 -5.96
CA LEU A 135 -0.41 7.82 -5.62
C LEU A 135 -0.87 7.47 -4.21
N VAL A 136 -1.16 6.19 -3.98
CA VAL A 136 -1.83 5.69 -2.77
C VAL A 136 -0.97 4.56 -2.19
N PRO A 137 -0.89 4.42 -0.85
CA PRO A 137 -0.28 3.26 -0.23
C PRO A 137 -0.73 1.95 -0.85
N CYS A 138 0.23 1.18 -1.38
CA CYS A 138 -0.03 0.03 -2.25
C CYS A 138 -0.90 -1.04 -1.58
N THR A 139 -0.69 -1.31 -0.28
CA THR A 139 -1.54 -2.22 0.49
C THR A 139 -2.97 -1.69 0.64
N ALA A 140 -3.14 -0.39 0.86
CA ALA A 140 -4.47 0.19 0.98
C ALA A 140 -5.22 0.15 -0.35
N LEU A 141 -4.53 0.39 -1.45
CA LEU A 141 -5.08 0.25 -2.79
C LEU A 141 -5.47 -1.21 -3.10
N ALA A 142 -4.64 -2.17 -2.71
CA ALA A 142 -4.95 -3.59 -2.87
C ALA A 142 -6.18 -4.02 -2.05
N VAL A 143 -6.34 -3.51 -0.83
CA VAL A 143 -7.55 -3.72 -0.02
C VAL A 143 -8.78 -3.18 -0.73
N MET A 144 -8.73 -1.97 -1.29
CA MET A 144 -9.85 -1.41 -2.05
C MET A 144 -10.20 -2.27 -3.27
N GLU A 145 -9.19 -2.65 -4.07
CA GLU A 145 -9.37 -3.53 -5.25
C GLU A 145 -10.04 -4.86 -4.87
N MET A 146 -9.60 -5.48 -3.76
CA MET A 146 -10.19 -6.71 -3.24
C MET A 146 -11.66 -6.52 -2.85
N ILE A 147 -12.01 -5.41 -2.17
CA ILE A 147 -13.39 -5.13 -1.79
C ILE A 147 -14.25 -4.87 -3.03
N GLU A 148 -13.78 -4.03 -3.95
CA GLU A 148 -14.49 -3.67 -5.19
C GLU A 148 -14.73 -4.89 -6.08
N SER A 149 -13.80 -5.87 -6.10
CA SER A 149 -13.96 -7.11 -6.84
C SER A 149 -15.16 -7.95 -6.41
N THR A 150 -15.71 -7.72 -5.21
CA THR A 150 -16.91 -8.41 -4.71
C THR A 150 -18.20 -7.88 -5.33
N GLY A 151 -18.16 -6.70 -5.96
CA GLY A 151 -19.33 -6.04 -6.55
C GLY A 151 -20.27 -5.37 -5.54
N ILE A 152 -19.87 -5.24 -4.27
CA ILE A 152 -20.66 -4.51 -3.27
C ILE A 152 -20.71 -3.01 -3.60
N ASP A 153 -21.85 -2.37 -3.31
CA ASP A 153 -21.91 -0.90 -3.30
C ASP A 153 -21.31 -0.38 -1.99
N LEU A 154 -20.23 0.40 -2.11
CA LEU A 154 -19.53 1.01 -0.97
C LEU A 154 -20.32 2.18 -0.37
N LYS A 155 -21.22 2.80 -1.14
CA LYS A 155 -21.94 3.99 -0.71
C LYS A 155 -22.86 3.66 0.46
N GLY A 156 -22.60 4.29 1.61
CA GLY A 156 -23.35 4.06 2.85
C GLY A 156 -23.05 2.74 3.56
N ALA A 157 -22.21 1.86 3.00
CA ALA A 157 -21.77 0.64 3.68
C ALA A 157 -21.00 0.99 4.95
N ARG A 158 -21.21 0.23 6.04
CA ARG A 158 -20.48 0.43 7.29
C ARG A 158 -19.16 -0.33 7.23
N ALA A 159 -18.06 0.39 7.11
CA ALA A 159 -16.72 -0.17 7.13
C ALA A 159 -16.05 0.03 8.49
N VAL A 160 -15.45 -1.03 9.03
CA VAL A 160 -14.66 -0.99 10.26
C VAL A 160 -13.22 -1.35 9.94
N CYS A 161 -12.30 -0.42 10.18
CA CYS A 161 -10.86 -0.61 9.97
C CYS A 161 -10.18 -0.82 11.32
N VAL A 162 -9.66 -2.03 11.55
CA VAL A 162 -8.98 -2.43 12.77
C VAL A 162 -7.48 -2.23 12.62
N GLY A 163 -6.98 -1.17 13.25
CA GLY A 163 -5.59 -0.74 13.11
C GLY A 163 -5.50 0.65 12.49
N ALA A 164 -4.61 1.47 13.04
CA ALA A 164 -4.47 2.88 12.67
C ALA A 164 -3.02 3.24 12.28
N SER A 165 -2.31 2.30 11.65
CA SER A 165 -0.98 2.54 11.10
C SER A 165 -1.02 3.58 9.98
N THR A 166 0.09 4.27 9.77
CA THR A 166 0.22 5.34 8.74
C THR A 166 0.25 4.79 7.33
N ILE A 167 0.63 3.53 7.14
CA ILE A 167 0.83 2.92 5.82
C ILE A 167 -0.31 1.99 5.38
N VAL A 168 -1.15 1.51 6.30
CA VAL A 168 -2.29 0.64 5.96
C VAL A 168 -3.60 1.16 6.56
N GLY A 169 -3.74 1.13 7.89
CA GLY A 169 -5.03 1.34 8.54
C GLY A 169 -5.66 2.71 8.27
N LYS A 170 -4.89 3.80 8.43
CA LYS A 170 -5.36 5.16 8.14
C LYS A 170 -5.62 5.36 6.63
N PRO A 171 -4.72 4.98 5.71
CA PRO A 171 -4.99 5.07 4.28
C PRO A 171 -6.25 4.31 3.84
N VAL A 172 -6.46 3.07 4.28
CA VAL A 172 -7.67 2.29 3.95
C VAL A 172 -8.93 3.03 4.42
N ALA A 173 -8.93 3.54 5.65
CA ALA A 173 -10.05 4.30 6.17
C ALA A 173 -10.35 5.54 5.31
N VAL A 174 -9.32 6.26 4.85
CA VAL A 174 -9.47 7.43 3.97
C VAL A 174 -10.06 7.06 2.62
N LEU A 175 -9.60 5.97 2.00
CA LEU A 175 -10.11 5.52 0.70
C LEU A 175 -11.57 5.07 0.78
N LEU A 176 -11.93 4.35 1.85
CA LEU A 176 -13.32 3.96 2.09
C LEU A 176 -14.22 5.18 2.32
N MET A 177 -13.75 6.19 3.05
CA MET A 177 -14.48 7.46 3.19
C MET A 177 -14.67 8.16 1.84
N GLN A 178 -13.64 8.16 0.99
CA GLN A 178 -13.71 8.73 -0.36
C GLN A 178 -14.69 7.96 -1.26
N ALA A 179 -14.85 6.66 -1.04
CA ALA A 179 -15.86 5.82 -1.68
C ALA A 179 -17.28 5.97 -1.07
N GLU A 180 -17.50 6.97 -0.21
CA GLU A 180 -18.76 7.30 0.45
C GLU A 180 -19.25 6.22 1.45
N ALA A 181 -18.36 5.38 1.98
CA ALA A 181 -18.68 4.46 3.07
C ALA A 181 -18.77 5.20 4.43
N THR A 182 -19.56 4.66 5.36
CA THR A 182 -19.50 5.07 6.78
C THR A 182 -18.35 4.34 7.45
N VAL A 183 -17.28 5.06 7.80
CA VAL A 183 -16.04 4.44 8.28
C VAL A 183 -15.84 4.62 9.78
N ILE A 184 -15.52 3.52 10.47
CA ILE A 184 -15.11 3.49 11.87
C ILE A 184 -13.66 2.98 11.93
N SER A 185 -12.72 3.88 12.22
CA SER A 185 -11.32 3.51 12.44
C SER A 185 -11.09 3.19 13.91
N THR A 186 -10.63 1.97 14.21
CA THR A 186 -10.33 1.52 15.57
C THR A 186 -8.82 1.43 15.81
N ASN A 187 -8.46 1.45 17.08
CA ASN A 187 -7.09 1.35 17.56
C ASN A 187 -7.05 0.66 18.93
N VAL A 188 -5.86 0.52 19.51
CA VAL A 188 -5.63 -0.16 20.80
C VAL A 188 -6.40 0.43 21.99
N TYR A 189 -6.91 1.65 21.89
CA TYR A 189 -7.70 2.31 22.93
C TYR A 189 -9.20 2.24 22.69
N THR A 190 -9.64 1.64 21.58
CA THR A 190 -11.06 1.51 21.24
C THR A 190 -11.75 0.58 22.22
N LYS A 191 -12.86 1.05 22.80
CA LYS A 191 -13.75 0.24 23.65
C LYS A 191 -14.79 -0.46 22.80
N ASP A 192 -15.39 -1.52 23.34
CA ASP A 192 -16.52 -2.22 22.74
C ASP A 192 -16.23 -2.70 21.31
N HIS A 193 -14.99 -3.19 21.11
CA HIS A 193 -14.46 -3.51 19.80
C HIS A 193 -15.30 -4.57 19.07
N ASP A 194 -15.72 -5.61 19.79
CA ASP A 194 -16.56 -6.69 19.27
C ASP A 194 -17.90 -6.15 18.73
N GLU A 195 -18.57 -5.23 19.43
CA GLU A 195 -19.82 -4.62 18.98
C GLU A 195 -19.62 -3.81 17.69
N LEU A 196 -18.52 -3.06 17.61
CA LEU A 196 -18.21 -2.26 16.43
C LEU A 196 -18.04 -3.15 15.20
N THR A 197 -17.26 -4.22 15.30
CA THR A 197 -16.96 -5.14 14.18
C THR A 197 -18.17 -6.00 13.81
N LEU A 198 -19.02 -6.39 14.77
CA LEU A 198 -20.29 -7.09 14.53
C LEU A 198 -21.29 -6.27 13.70
N GLY A 199 -21.13 -4.94 13.68
CA GLY A 199 -21.92 -4.05 12.83
C GLY A 199 -21.34 -3.80 11.44
N ALA A 200 -20.16 -4.34 11.11
CA ALA A 200 -19.44 -4.02 9.88
C ALA A 200 -19.99 -4.78 8.67
N ASP A 201 -20.34 -4.08 7.60
CA ASP A 201 -20.52 -4.67 6.27
C ASP A 201 -19.17 -5.04 5.64
N ILE A 202 -18.15 -4.23 5.95
CA ILE A 202 -16.77 -4.40 5.51
C ILE A 202 -15.87 -4.33 6.73
N LEU A 203 -15.13 -5.41 7.01
CA LEU A 203 -14.18 -5.48 8.10
C LEU A 203 -12.76 -5.62 7.55
N VAL A 204 -11.91 -4.64 7.84
CA VAL A 204 -10.49 -4.67 7.46
C VAL A 204 -9.63 -4.85 8.71
N SER A 205 -8.90 -5.96 8.81
CA SER A 205 -7.93 -6.22 9.88
C SER A 205 -6.52 -5.84 9.43
N ALA A 206 -5.94 -4.83 10.06
CA ALA A 206 -4.61 -4.28 9.73
C ALA A 206 -3.81 -3.94 11.01
N ALA A 207 -4.00 -4.72 12.08
CA ALA A 207 -3.38 -4.49 13.38
C ALA A 207 -2.05 -5.25 13.56
N GLY A 208 -1.74 -6.23 12.72
CA GLY A 208 -0.53 -7.07 12.86
C GLY A 208 -0.53 -7.94 14.12
N VAL A 209 -1.72 -8.27 14.64
CA VAL A 209 -1.90 -9.11 15.83
C VAL A 209 -2.62 -10.40 15.41
N PRO A 210 -1.95 -11.56 15.47
CA PRO A 210 -2.55 -12.83 15.08
C PRO A 210 -3.82 -13.13 15.88
N ASN A 211 -4.86 -13.62 15.20
CA ASN A 211 -6.15 -14.03 15.78
C ASN A 211 -6.87 -12.92 16.57
N LEU A 212 -6.58 -11.64 16.30
CA LEU A 212 -7.25 -10.52 16.97
C LEU A 212 -8.76 -10.52 16.68
N ILE A 213 -9.12 -10.68 15.40
CA ILE A 213 -10.50 -10.80 14.95
C ILE A 213 -10.92 -12.26 15.01
N ARG A 214 -11.98 -12.55 15.75
CA ARG A 214 -12.55 -13.89 15.92
C ARG A 214 -13.85 -14.04 15.15
N THR A 215 -14.29 -15.26 14.90
CA THR A 215 -15.49 -15.55 14.10
C THR A 215 -16.74 -14.85 14.64
N GLU A 216 -16.92 -14.80 15.96
CA GLU A 216 -18.05 -14.16 16.63
C GLU A 216 -18.06 -12.63 16.51
N MET A 217 -16.96 -12.03 16.04
CA MET A 217 -16.82 -10.59 15.84
C MET A 217 -17.19 -10.15 14.42
N VAL A 218 -17.50 -11.11 13.52
CA VAL A 218 -17.78 -10.87 12.11
C VAL A 218 -19.28 -10.94 11.87
N LYS A 219 -19.85 -9.88 11.30
CA LYS A 219 -21.25 -9.84 10.86
C LYS A 219 -21.50 -10.90 9.78
N GLU A 220 -22.63 -11.59 9.85
CA GLU A 220 -23.04 -12.50 8.78
C GLU A 220 -23.19 -11.73 7.45
N GLY A 221 -22.58 -12.26 6.39
CA GLY A 221 -22.56 -11.63 5.06
C GLY A 221 -21.54 -10.50 4.88
N ALA A 222 -20.71 -10.21 5.87
CA ALA A 222 -19.66 -9.19 5.74
C ALA A 222 -18.55 -9.61 4.77
N ILE A 223 -17.93 -8.60 4.16
CA ILE A 223 -16.64 -8.72 3.50
C ILE A 223 -15.56 -8.59 4.56
N VAL A 224 -14.62 -9.53 4.59
CA VAL A 224 -13.49 -9.52 5.52
C VAL A 224 -12.20 -9.49 4.74
N ILE A 225 -11.39 -8.46 4.96
CA ILE A 225 -10.03 -8.35 4.42
C ILE A 225 -9.05 -8.43 5.59
N ASP A 226 -8.27 -9.50 5.64
CA ASP A 226 -7.18 -9.65 6.62
C ASP A 226 -5.85 -9.30 5.96
N VAL A 227 -5.18 -8.26 6.48
CA VAL A 227 -3.89 -7.76 5.98
C VAL A 227 -2.71 -8.37 6.75
N GLY A 228 -2.97 -8.92 7.94
CA GLY A 228 -1.95 -9.42 8.86
C GLY A 228 -1.44 -10.84 8.58
#